data_AF-A0AAV4WL17-F1
#
_entry.id   AF-A0AAV4WL17-F1
#
_cell.length_a   1.000
_cell.length_b   1.000
_cell.length_c   1.000
_cell.angle_alpha   90.00
_cell.angle_beta   90.00
_cell.angle_gamma   90.00
#
_symmetry.space_group_name_H-M   'P 1'
#
loop_
_entity.id
_entity.type
_entity.pdbx_description
1 polymer ?
#
loop_
_entity_poly.entity_id
_entity_poly.type
_entity_poly.pdbx_seq_one_letter_code
_entity_poly.pdbx_strand_id
1 'polypeptide(L)'
;MADEDKILRNPSLLSSIRSFNGENAEEFFTVLENTALLGNWSEIQLAAITTLKLEGRARRFFESSLKGKNLGYQPLKARFISQFSKPVNFAADFSQFSTTVQLPSERVRDFASRLEEVAQKSFGKESVDTGDISQKFGAKMILSQFLAGLQPRIKAQVVIINPETFEGAVELGERIEIAQEMLVPTVNVLESGNSVPDKAPEAVQANDETLAKTLNLVNRQLEYLNSRMDKIEAESKSRNGGNWQGNRQPVTCFHCNRPGHYMRDCYQRQAENRGRGSNHRGRGRGNGYDTTYGNQRFFGGNDQSREETPKNT
;
A
#
# COMPACT_ATOMS: atom_id res chain seq x y z
N MET A 1 59.71 23.95 10.52
CA MET A 1 58.48 23.22 10.16
C MET A 1 57.67 22.87 11.42
N ALA A 2 57.39 23.83 12.32
CA ALA A 2 56.75 23.53 13.63
C ALA A 2 55.64 24.53 14.04
N ASP A 3 55.25 25.45 13.14
CA ASP A 3 54.27 26.50 13.45
C ASP A 3 52.93 26.35 12.70
N GLU A 4 52.82 25.45 11.73
CA GLU A 4 51.53 25.24 11.02
C GLU A 4 50.47 24.55 11.89
N ASP A 5 50.87 23.77 12.90
CA ASP A 5 49.93 23.10 13.81
C ASP A 5 49.29 24.04 14.85
N LYS A 6 49.83 25.25 15.04
CA LYS A 6 49.31 26.20 16.05
C LYS A 6 48.15 27.05 15.55
N ILE A 7 47.99 27.18 14.23
CA ILE A 7 46.96 28.05 13.63
C ILE A 7 45.84 27.18 13.05
N LEU A 8 44.65 27.32 13.62
CA LEU A 8 43.45 26.69 13.06
C LEU A 8 43.02 27.45 11.81
N ARG A 9 43.21 26.83 10.63
CA ARG A 9 42.75 27.39 9.35
C ARG A 9 41.22 27.34 9.29
N ASN A 10 40.59 28.38 8.74
CA ASN A 10 39.12 28.44 8.56
C ASN A 10 38.29 28.10 9.82
N PRO A 11 38.48 28.84 10.94
CA PRO A 11 37.79 28.55 12.21
C PRO A 11 36.26 28.67 12.12
N SER A 12 35.74 29.38 11.11
CA SER A 12 34.31 29.47 10.82
C SER A 12 33.66 28.10 10.57
N LEU A 13 34.40 27.13 10.04
CA LEU A 13 33.91 25.77 9.82
C LEU A 13 33.54 25.05 11.12
N LEU A 14 34.06 25.48 12.28
CA LEU A 14 33.66 24.92 13.58
C LEU A 14 32.17 25.11 13.87
N SER A 15 31.52 26.10 13.28
CA SER A 15 30.08 26.32 13.43
C SER A 15 29.24 25.23 12.76
N SER A 16 29.77 24.57 11.72
CA SER A 16 29.09 23.48 11.02
C SER A 16 29.06 22.18 11.82
N ILE A 17 29.99 22.02 12.76
CA ILE A 17 30.08 20.85 13.64
C ILE A 17 29.17 21.06 14.85
N ARG A 18 28.14 20.22 14.94
CA ARG A 18 27.24 20.17 16.09
C ARG A 18 27.97 19.65 17.34
N SER A 19 27.51 20.05 18.51
CA SER A 19 28.04 19.49 19.77
C SER A 19 27.68 18.02 19.91
N PHE A 20 28.60 17.23 20.48
CA PHE A 20 28.44 15.80 20.67
C PHE A 20 27.97 15.48 22.10
N ASN A 21 26.73 15.00 22.23
CA ASN A 21 26.11 14.65 23.50
C ASN A 21 26.17 13.14 23.83
N GLY A 22 26.65 12.31 22.90
CA GLY A 22 26.67 10.84 22.98
C GLY A 22 25.74 10.12 22.00
N GLU A 23 24.95 10.83 21.18
CA GLU A 23 24.11 10.24 20.15
C GLU A 23 24.79 10.28 18.77
N ASN A 24 24.57 9.26 17.95
CA ASN A 24 25.12 9.12 16.60
C ASN A 24 26.64 9.43 16.53
N ALA A 25 27.42 8.76 17.37
CA ALA A 25 28.87 9.00 17.46
C ALA A 25 29.58 8.90 16.11
N GLU A 26 29.21 7.93 15.28
CA GLU A 26 29.78 7.75 13.94
C GLU A 26 29.53 8.96 13.04
N GLU A 27 28.30 9.46 12.99
CA GLU A 27 27.91 10.63 12.18
C GLU A 27 28.70 11.88 12.60
N PHE A 28 28.86 12.09 13.91
CA PHE A 28 29.65 13.22 14.43
C PHE A 28 31.10 13.17 13.93
N PHE A 29 31.77 12.01 14.05
CA PHE A 29 33.16 11.88 13.60
C PHE A 29 33.29 11.96 12.07
N THR A 30 32.31 11.45 11.31
CA THR A 30 32.29 11.62 9.85
C THR A 30 32.15 13.09 9.45
N VAL A 31 31.26 13.85 10.07
CA VAL A 31 31.11 15.29 9.82
C VAL A 31 32.38 16.04 10.20
N LEU A 32 32.97 15.72 11.35
CA LEU A 32 34.24 16.31 11.81
C LEU A 32 35.39 16.05 10.83
N GLU A 33 35.52 14.83 10.32
CA GLU A 33 36.57 14.47 9.36
C GLU A 33 36.35 15.15 8.00
N ASN A 34 35.12 15.15 7.50
CA ASN A 34 34.78 15.83 6.25
C ASN A 34 35.02 17.35 6.34
N THR A 35 34.70 17.96 7.47
CA THR A 35 34.96 19.39 7.70
C THR A 35 36.45 19.67 7.90
N ALA A 36 37.19 18.77 8.54
CA ALA A 36 38.64 18.87 8.68
C ALA A 36 39.38 18.77 7.35
N LEU A 37 38.88 17.97 6.39
CA LEU A 37 39.41 17.94 5.03
C LEU A 37 39.29 19.31 4.35
N LEU A 38 38.17 20.02 4.53
CA LEU A 38 37.97 21.37 4.00
C LEU A 38 38.81 22.43 4.74
N GLY A 39 39.04 22.22 6.04
CA GLY A 39 39.82 23.09 6.90
C GLY A 39 41.33 22.85 6.86
N ASN A 40 41.79 21.75 6.26
CA ASN A 40 43.17 21.23 6.38
C ASN A 40 43.63 21.16 7.85
N TRP A 41 42.80 20.57 8.73
CA TRP A 41 43.11 20.45 10.15
C TRP A 41 43.95 19.22 10.46
N SER A 42 44.92 19.35 11.36
CA SER A 42 45.77 18.23 11.79
C SER A 42 45.09 17.34 12.84
N GLU A 43 45.61 16.13 13.06
CA GLU A 43 45.05 15.21 14.05
C GLU A 43 45.07 15.77 15.48
N ILE A 44 46.06 16.61 15.80
CA ILE A 44 46.14 17.28 17.10
C ILE A 44 44.98 18.28 17.24
N GLN A 45 44.69 19.02 16.18
CA GLN A 45 43.57 19.97 16.14
C GLN A 45 42.24 19.23 16.22
N LEU A 46 42.09 18.09 15.52
CA LEU A 46 40.91 17.24 15.60
C LEU A 46 40.64 16.73 17.01
N ALA A 47 41.68 16.27 17.73
CA ALA A 47 41.56 15.86 19.12
C ALA A 47 41.10 17.03 20.01
N ALA A 48 41.70 18.21 19.84
CA ALA A 48 41.31 19.41 20.59
C ALA A 48 39.85 19.83 20.30
N ILE A 49 39.46 19.91 19.02
CA ILE A 49 38.10 20.25 18.59
C ILE A 49 37.09 19.24 19.14
N THR A 50 37.42 17.95 19.09
CA THR A 50 36.56 16.91 19.66
C THR A 50 36.29 17.20 21.13
N THR A 51 37.32 17.47 21.93
CA THR A 51 37.15 17.78 23.36
C THR A 51 36.35 19.06 23.62
N LEU A 52 36.49 20.08 22.77
CA LEU A 52 35.75 21.33 22.87
C LEU A 52 34.26 21.16 22.54
N LYS A 53 33.93 20.24 21.63
CA LYS A 53 32.56 19.97 21.17
C LYS A 53 31.82 18.94 22.02
N LEU A 54 32.43 18.39 23.08
CA LEU A 54 31.76 17.45 23.97
C LEU A 54 30.75 18.16 24.89
N GLU A 55 29.54 17.60 24.94
CA GLU A 55 28.48 18.03 25.83
C GLU A 55 27.84 16.83 26.56
N GLY A 56 27.09 17.12 27.62
CA GLY A 56 26.26 16.13 28.32
C GLY A 56 27.00 14.84 28.72
N ARG A 57 26.49 13.70 28.24
CA ARG A 57 27.00 12.37 28.61
C ARG A 57 28.39 12.10 28.03
N ALA A 58 28.66 12.55 26.81
CA ALA A 58 29.97 12.39 26.17
C ALA A 58 31.07 13.13 26.94
N ARG A 59 30.79 14.34 27.43
CA ARG A 59 31.73 15.10 28.26
C ARG A 59 32.03 14.41 29.59
N ARG A 60 31.01 13.89 30.27
CA ARG A 60 31.20 13.15 31.53
C ARG A 60 32.09 11.93 31.34
N PHE A 61 31.88 11.17 30.27
CA PHE A 61 32.72 10.02 29.93
C PHE A 61 34.19 10.42 29.67
N PHE A 62 34.41 11.52 28.95
CA PHE A 62 35.76 12.03 28.74
C PHE A 62 36.44 12.39 30.06
N GLU A 63 35.75 13.15 30.91
CA GLU A 63 36.28 13.60 32.20
C GLU A 63 36.57 12.43 33.15
N SER A 64 35.75 11.39 33.15
CA SER A 64 35.92 10.22 34.03
C SER A 64 36.95 9.22 33.53
N SER A 65 37.02 8.98 32.22
CA SER A 65 37.69 7.80 31.67
C SER A 65 38.90 8.12 30.80
N LEU A 66 38.98 9.33 30.26
CA LEU A 66 39.98 9.72 29.25
C LEU A 66 40.84 10.93 29.66
N LYS A 67 40.37 11.77 30.58
CA LYS A 67 41.11 12.95 31.06
C LYS A 67 42.44 12.55 31.69
N GLY A 68 43.54 13.18 31.26
CA GLY A 68 44.90 12.90 31.72
C GLY A 68 45.64 11.79 30.94
N LYS A 69 44.97 11.14 29.98
CA LYS A 69 45.65 10.24 29.02
C LYS A 69 46.04 11.04 27.79
N ASN A 70 47.32 11.01 27.41
CA ASN A 70 47.80 11.58 26.14
C ASN A 70 47.37 10.68 24.98
N LEU A 71 46.09 10.78 24.59
CA LEU A 71 45.50 10.03 23.49
C LEU A 71 45.52 10.89 22.24
N GLY A 72 46.04 10.34 21.14
CA GLY A 72 45.85 10.93 19.81
C GLY A 72 44.38 10.84 19.35
N TYR A 73 44.08 11.44 18.20
CA TYR A 73 42.72 11.49 17.66
C TYR A 73 42.13 10.09 17.37
N GLN A 74 42.88 9.20 16.71
CA GLN A 74 42.36 7.87 16.33
C GLN A 74 41.97 7.01 17.55
N PRO A 75 42.81 6.86 18.60
CA PRO A 75 42.39 6.15 19.81
C PRO A 75 41.21 6.80 20.52
N LEU A 76 41.12 8.14 20.50
CA LEU A 76 40.02 8.88 21.09
C LEU A 76 38.70 8.58 20.36
N LYS A 77 38.69 8.69 19.03
CA LYS A 77 37.55 8.33 18.17
C LYS A 77 37.07 6.91 18.46
N ALA A 78 37.98 5.94 18.46
CA ALA A 78 37.64 4.53 18.71
C ALA A 78 36.95 4.31 20.06
N ARG A 79 37.42 4.98 21.13
CA ARG A 79 36.82 4.88 22.47
C ARG A 79 35.43 5.49 22.55
N PHE A 80 35.19 6.60 21.85
CA PHE A 80 33.86 7.20 21.79
C PHE A 80 32.90 6.35 20.96
N ILE A 81 33.33 5.88 19.79
CA ILE A 81 32.51 4.97 18.98
C ILE A 81 32.18 3.70 19.79
N SER A 82 33.15 3.07 20.46
CA SER A 82 32.87 1.86 21.25
C SER A 82 31.92 2.08 22.42
N GLN A 83 31.95 3.27 23.04
CA GLN A 83 31.13 3.58 24.21
C GLN A 83 29.71 4.02 23.85
N PHE A 84 29.56 4.70 22.71
CA PHE A 84 28.32 5.34 22.28
C PHE A 84 27.72 4.70 21.02
N SER A 85 28.34 3.65 20.48
CA SER A 85 27.71 2.83 19.45
C SER A 85 26.50 2.14 20.04
N LYS A 86 25.41 2.12 19.27
CA LYS A 86 24.28 1.26 19.60
C LYS A 86 24.71 -0.17 19.27
N PRO A 87 24.49 -1.15 20.16
CA PRO A 87 24.75 -2.53 19.82
C PRO A 87 23.90 -2.89 18.60
N VAL A 88 24.56 -3.30 17.52
CA VAL A 88 23.89 -3.78 16.32
C VAL A 88 23.16 -5.06 16.71
N ASN A 89 21.83 -5.05 16.64
CA ASN A 89 21.02 -6.20 16.99
C ASN A 89 20.08 -6.46 15.83
N PHE A 90 20.48 -7.40 14.98
CA PHE A 90 19.70 -7.82 13.81
C PHE A 90 18.23 -8.06 14.14
N ALA A 91 17.92 -8.71 15.28
CA ALA A 91 16.54 -8.99 15.65
C ALA A 91 15.75 -7.71 15.94
N ALA A 92 16.37 -6.72 16.60
CA ALA A 92 15.73 -5.44 16.87
C ALA A 92 15.56 -4.63 15.58
N ASP A 93 16.59 -4.58 14.73
CA ASP A 93 16.57 -3.85 13.47
C ASP A 93 15.54 -4.45 12.50
N PHE A 94 15.53 -5.79 12.36
CA PHE A 94 14.54 -6.50 11.55
C PHE A 94 13.11 -6.36 12.12
N SER A 95 12.95 -6.40 13.44
CA SER A 95 11.65 -6.12 14.08
C SER A 95 11.19 -4.70 13.73
N GLN A 96 12.08 -3.72 13.77
CA GLN A 96 11.77 -2.34 13.37
C GLN A 96 11.39 -2.26 11.88
N PHE A 97 12.13 -2.94 11.00
CA PHE A 97 11.82 -3.01 9.57
C PHE A 97 10.41 -3.59 9.32
N SER A 98 10.14 -4.78 9.86
CA SER A 98 8.87 -5.51 9.65
C SER A 98 7.63 -4.81 10.23
N THR A 99 7.82 -3.91 11.20
CA THR A 99 6.74 -3.14 11.83
C THR A 99 6.63 -1.71 11.31
N THR A 100 7.51 -1.30 10.39
CA THR A 100 7.48 0.04 9.81
C THR A 100 6.25 0.22 8.92
N VAL A 101 5.41 1.18 9.28
CA VAL A 101 4.21 1.59 8.54
C VAL A 101 4.24 3.08 8.25
N GLN A 102 3.51 3.51 7.23
CA GLN A 102 3.34 4.92 6.86
C GLN A 102 2.53 5.64 7.94
N LEU A 103 3.06 6.75 8.47
CA LEU A 103 2.37 7.57 9.47
C LEU A 103 1.19 8.32 8.84
N PRO A 104 0.13 8.70 9.59
CA PRO A 104 -1.07 9.34 9.05
C PRO A 104 -0.83 10.59 8.19
N SER A 105 0.16 11.40 8.55
CA SER A 105 0.52 12.64 7.86
C SER A 105 1.80 12.55 7.03
N GLU A 106 2.40 11.36 6.92
CA GLU A 106 3.65 11.16 6.19
C GLU A 106 3.35 10.90 4.70
N ARG A 107 4.08 11.58 3.83
CA ARG A 107 3.98 11.41 2.38
C ARG A 107 4.48 10.02 1.99
N VAL A 108 3.96 9.46 0.89
CA VAL A 108 4.39 8.15 0.40
C VAL A 108 5.90 8.10 0.17
N ARG A 109 6.46 9.17 -0.39
CA ARG A 109 7.89 9.27 -0.71
C ARG A 109 8.78 9.34 0.53
N ASP A 110 8.35 10.08 1.55
CA ASP A 110 9.06 10.16 2.83
C ASP A 110 9.06 8.81 3.56
N PHE A 111 7.92 8.12 3.54
CA PHE A 111 7.81 6.75 4.06
C PHE A 111 8.76 5.80 3.34
N ALA A 112 8.86 5.88 2.01
CA ALA A 112 9.76 5.06 1.22
C ALA A 112 11.23 5.26 1.65
N SER A 113 11.68 6.52 1.75
CA SER A 113 13.06 6.82 2.18
C SER A 113 13.35 6.33 3.60
N ARG A 114 12.40 6.49 4.53
CA ARG A 114 12.54 5.98 5.89
C ARG A 114 12.60 4.45 5.94
N LEU A 115 11.79 3.77 5.12
CA LEU A 115 11.80 2.31 5.03
C LEU A 115 13.12 1.79 4.48
N GLU A 116 13.68 2.44 3.46
CA GLU A 116 15.01 2.11 2.93
C GLU A 116 16.11 2.29 3.98
N GLU A 117 16.06 3.37 4.77
CA GLU A 117 17.04 3.61 5.84
C GLU A 117 17.01 2.50 6.90
N VAL A 118 15.81 2.08 7.32
CA VAL A 118 15.63 0.98 8.28
C VAL A 118 16.04 -0.36 7.67
N ALA A 119 15.77 -0.58 6.38
CA ALA A 119 16.19 -1.77 5.66
C ALA A 119 17.74 -1.84 5.57
N GLN A 120 18.42 -0.73 5.28
CA GLN A 120 19.87 -0.68 5.25
C GLN A 120 20.51 -1.00 6.61
N LYS A 121 19.87 -0.61 7.71
CA LYS A 121 20.33 -1.00 9.06
C LYS A 121 20.13 -2.49 9.32
N SER A 122 19.01 -3.05 8.88
CA SER A 122 18.67 -4.47 9.07
C SER A 122 19.48 -5.43 8.19
N PHE A 123 19.82 -4.99 6.97
CA PHE A 123 20.46 -5.80 5.94
C PHE A 123 21.88 -5.32 5.58
N GLY A 124 22.47 -4.43 6.37
CA GLY A 124 23.66 -3.64 6.02
C GLY A 124 25.03 -4.33 6.18
N LYS A 125 25.75 -4.42 5.05
CA LYS A 125 27.22 -4.42 4.78
C LYS A 125 28.21 -5.33 5.53
N GLU A 126 27.89 -6.03 6.61
CA GLU A 126 28.86 -7.01 7.17
C GLU A 126 28.94 -8.33 6.37
N SER A 127 28.03 -8.55 5.42
CA SER A 127 28.19 -9.61 4.44
C SER A 127 28.99 -9.12 3.24
N VAL A 128 30.31 -9.26 3.36
CA VAL A 128 31.21 -9.39 2.22
C VAL A 128 30.54 -10.32 1.19
N ASP A 129 30.39 -9.85 -0.04
CA ASP A 129 30.00 -10.67 -1.20
C ASP A 129 28.56 -11.22 -1.21
N THR A 130 27.56 -10.39 -0.89
CA THR A 130 26.16 -10.76 -1.19
C THR A 130 25.90 -10.69 -2.68
N GLY A 131 26.06 -11.82 -3.35
CA GLY A 131 25.71 -12.02 -4.76
C GLY A 131 24.28 -11.57 -5.09
N ASP A 132 24.01 -11.43 -6.39
CA ASP A 132 22.77 -10.91 -7.01
C ASP A 132 21.46 -11.43 -6.36
N ILE A 133 21.46 -12.67 -5.86
CA ILE A 133 20.31 -13.30 -5.20
C ILE A 133 19.91 -12.59 -3.89
N SER A 134 20.88 -12.19 -3.06
CA SER A 134 20.60 -11.55 -1.76
C SER A 134 20.08 -10.12 -1.95
N GLN A 135 20.58 -9.42 -2.97
CA GLN A 135 20.09 -8.08 -3.32
C GLN A 135 18.65 -8.14 -3.85
N LYS A 136 18.37 -9.09 -4.75
CA LYS A 136 17.01 -9.35 -5.26
C LYS A 136 16.04 -9.73 -4.16
N PHE A 137 16.46 -10.55 -3.20
CA PHE A 137 15.63 -10.91 -2.05
C PHE A 137 15.36 -9.70 -1.15
N GLY A 138 16.38 -8.90 -0.85
CA GLY A 138 16.23 -7.65 -0.09
C GLY A 138 15.25 -6.68 -0.77
N ALA A 139 15.37 -6.49 -2.09
CA ALA A 139 14.45 -5.63 -2.84
C ALA A 139 12.99 -6.12 -2.77
N LYS A 140 12.76 -7.44 -2.84
CA LYS A 140 11.42 -8.03 -2.66
C LYS A 140 10.89 -7.86 -1.24
N MET A 141 11.75 -7.96 -0.23
CA MET A 141 11.37 -7.73 1.17
C MET A 141 10.97 -6.27 1.40
N ILE A 142 11.73 -5.31 0.88
CA ILE A 142 11.42 -3.88 0.96
C ILE A 142 10.09 -3.59 0.26
N LEU A 143 9.88 -4.12 -0.95
CA LEU A 143 8.61 -3.99 -1.67
C LEU A 143 7.44 -4.57 -0.86
N SER A 144 7.58 -5.78 -0.32
CA SER A 144 6.54 -6.43 0.49
C SER A 144 6.20 -5.59 1.73
N GLN A 145 7.21 -5.11 2.45
CA GLN A 145 7.02 -4.28 3.64
C GLN A 145 6.39 -2.93 3.29
N PHE A 146 6.79 -2.32 2.18
CA PHE A 146 6.20 -1.09 1.69
C PHE A 146 4.70 -1.26 1.42
N LEU A 147 4.32 -2.26 0.63
CA LEU A 147 2.91 -2.56 0.33
C LEU A 147 2.11 -2.89 1.59
N ALA A 148 2.71 -3.59 2.55
CA ALA A 148 2.08 -3.91 3.82
C ALA A 148 1.86 -2.66 4.69
N GLY A 149 2.86 -1.78 4.73
CA GLY A 149 2.90 -0.59 5.58
C GLY A 149 2.24 0.66 5.01
N LEU A 150 1.86 0.68 3.73
CA LEU A 150 1.11 1.78 3.13
C LEU A 150 -0.23 2.05 3.85
N GLN A 151 -0.62 3.33 3.89
CA GLN A 151 -1.92 3.71 4.43
C GLN A 151 -3.08 3.04 3.65
N PRO A 152 -4.17 2.65 4.33
CA PRO A 152 -5.30 1.96 3.69
C PRO A 152 -5.86 2.68 2.45
N ARG A 153 -5.91 4.02 2.49
CA ARG A 153 -6.43 4.85 1.39
C ARG A 153 -5.63 4.70 0.08
N ILE A 154 -4.31 4.47 0.18
CA ILE A 154 -3.40 4.32 -0.96
C ILE A 154 -3.22 2.84 -1.28
N LYS A 155 -3.05 2.01 -0.24
CA LYS A 155 -2.77 0.57 -0.32
C LYS A 155 -3.73 -0.19 -1.22
N ALA A 156 -5.04 0.06 -1.13
CA ALA A 156 -6.04 -0.65 -1.92
C ALA A 156 -5.78 -0.53 -3.43
N GLN A 157 -5.45 0.67 -3.90
CA GLN A 157 -5.21 0.94 -5.32
C GLN A 157 -3.84 0.42 -5.77
N VAL A 158 -2.81 0.54 -4.94
CA VAL A 158 -1.46 0.02 -5.23
C VAL A 158 -1.48 -1.50 -5.35
N VAL A 159 -2.16 -2.20 -4.43
CA VAL A 159 -2.24 -3.68 -4.44
C VAL A 159 -3.00 -4.20 -5.65
N ILE A 160 -4.02 -3.50 -6.13
CA ILE A 160 -4.75 -3.88 -7.37
C ILE A 160 -3.83 -3.83 -8.59
N ILE A 161 -2.98 -2.81 -8.69
CA ILE A 161 -2.06 -2.66 -9.82
C ILE A 161 -0.85 -3.59 -9.68
N ASN A 162 -0.51 -3.99 -8.45
CA ASN A 162 0.52 -4.98 -8.13
C ASN A 162 1.89 -4.70 -8.79
N PRO A 163 2.58 -3.63 -8.36
CA PRO A 163 3.90 -3.27 -8.90
C PRO A 163 4.95 -4.36 -8.63
N GLU A 164 5.83 -4.61 -9.60
CA GLU A 164 6.90 -5.63 -9.50
C GLU A 164 8.17 -5.12 -8.81
N THR A 165 8.39 -3.81 -8.80
CA THR A 165 9.57 -3.16 -8.24
C THR A 165 9.19 -2.20 -7.13
N PHE A 166 10.09 -2.03 -6.16
CA PHE A 166 9.92 -1.05 -5.09
C PHE A 166 9.75 0.36 -5.65
N GLU A 167 10.62 0.77 -6.59
CA GLU A 167 10.55 2.07 -7.25
C GLU A 167 9.20 2.30 -7.96
N GLY A 168 8.72 1.30 -8.72
CA GLY A 168 7.41 1.38 -9.37
C GLY A 168 6.25 1.47 -8.37
N ALA A 169 6.37 0.85 -7.20
CA ALA A 169 5.38 0.97 -6.13
C ALA A 169 5.35 2.37 -5.52
N VAL A 170 6.52 2.99 -5.34
CA VAL A 170 6.65 4.36 -4.80
C VAL A 170 6.05 5.37 -5.77
N GLU A 171 6.42 5.32 -7.05
CA GLU A 171 5.87 6.23 -8.08
C GLU A 171 4.34 6.13 -8.18
N LEU A 172 3.84 4.90 -8.14
CA LEU A 172 2.41 4.64 -8.22
C LEU A 172 1.69 5.17 -6.97
N GLY A 173 2.24 4.93 -5.79
CA GLY A 173 1.69 5.46 -4.53
C GLY A 173 1.70 6.98 -4.49
N GLU A 174 2.76 7.63 -4.95
CA GLU A 174 2.88 9.09 -5.06
C GLU A 174 1.83 9.66 -6.02
N ARG A 175 1.63 9.04 -7.19
CA ARG A 175 0.57 9.45 -8.13
C ARG A 175 -0.83 9.36 -7.53
N ILE A 176 -1.11 8.30 -6.77
CA ILE A 176 -2.40 8.15 -6.08
C ILE A 176 -2.54 9.21 -4.99
N GLU A 177 -1.51 9.46 -4.20
CA GLU A 177 -1.51 10.48 -3.15
C GLU A 177 -1.83 11.86 -3.73
N ILE A 178 -1.13 12.27 -4.80
CA ILE A 178 -1.38 13.54 -5.50
C ILE A 178 -2.81 13.57 -6.05
N ALA A 179 -3.28 12.49 -6.69
CA ALA A 179 -4.64 12.43 -7.22
C ALA A 179 -5.70 12.53 -6.11
N GLN A 180 -5.47 11.93 -4.95
CA GLN A 180 -6.36 12.05 -3.79
C GLN A 180 -6.35 13.46 -3.22
N GLU A 181 -5.19 14.10 -3.08
CA GLU A 181 -5.09 15.51 -2.64
C GLU A 181 -5.80 16.47 -3.60
N MET A 182 -5.73 16.23 -4.91
CA MET A 182 -6.47 17.01 -5.90
C MET A 182 -7.99 16.83 -5.80
N LEU A 183 -8.46 15.67 -5.32
CA LEU A 183 -9.87 15.31 -5.24
C LEU A 183 -10.50 15.62 -3.87
N VAL A 184 -9.69 15.81 -2.83
CA VAL A 184 -10.14 16.30 -1.52
C VAL A 184 -9.95 17.81 -1.50
N PRO A 185 -11.02 18.63 -1.64
CA PRO A 185 -10.87 20.06 -1.47
C PRO A 185 -10.36 20.32 -0.05
N THR A 186 -9.25 21.06 0.06
CA THR A 186 -8.80 21.63 1.33
C THR A 186 -9.85 22.64 1.79
N VAL A 187 -10.83 22.16 2.56
CA VAL A 187 -11.74 23.03 3.31
C VAL A 187 -10.97 23.59 4.52
N ASN A 188 -10.06 24.52 4.25
CA ASN A 188 -9.63 25.50 5.26
C ASN A 188 -10.70 26.60 5.31
N VAL A 189 -11.90 26.23 5.74
CA VAL A 189 -12.93 27.19 6.11
C VAL A 189 -13.14 26.96 7.61
N LEU A 190 -13.01 28.05 8.36
CA LEU A 190 -13.19 28.17 9.82
C LEU A 190 -11.94 28.08 10.71
N GLU A 191 -10.88 28.82 10.38
CA GLU A 191 -10.00 29.35 11.45
C GLU A 191 -9.36 30.69 11.04
N SER A 192 -10.20 31.72 10.94
CA SER A 192 -9.77 33.12 11.08
C SER A 192 -10.98 33.98 11.41
N GLY A 193 -11.31 34.00 12.71
CA GLY A 193 -11.95 35.18 13.28
C GLY A 193 -11.01 36.36 13.08
N ASN A 194 -11.56 37.46 12.56
CA ASN A 194 -10.93 38.74 12.26
C ASN A 194 -10.19 38.84 10.92
N SER A 195 -10.88 39.29 9.86
CA SER A 195 -10.68 40.67 9.33
C SER A 195 -11.40 40.91 7.99
N VAL A 196 -12.05 42.09 7.90
CA VAL A 196 -12.53 42.84 6.71
C VAL A 196 -13.69 42.24 5.86
N PRO A 197 -14.87 42.90 5.80
CA PRO A 197 -16.07 42.39 5.11
C PRO A 197 -16.15 42.71 3.61
N ASP A 198 -15.06 43.16 2.96
CA ASP A 198 -15.16 43.79 1.62
C ASP A 198 -14.73 42.89 0.44
N LYS A 199 -14.34 41.63 0.70
CA LYS A 199 -14.01 40.62 -0.33
C LYS A 199 -14.88 39.37 -0.30
N ALA A 200 -15.90 39.34 0.56
CA ALA A 200 -16.81 38.23 0.72
C ALA A 200 -17.63 37.86 -0.54
N PRO A 201 -18.17 38.80 -1.35
CA PRO A 201 -19.06 38.41 -2.45
C PRO A 201 -18.32 37.78 -3.64
N GLU A 202 -17.09 38.19 -3.90
CA GLU A 202 -16.27 37.69 -5.02
C GLU A 202 -15.76 36.26 -4.74
N ALA A 203 -15.40 35.99 -3.48
CA ALA A 203 -15.03 34.64 -3.02
C ALA A 203 -16.24 33.68 -3.05
N VAL A 204 -17.44 34.16 -2.73
CA VAL A 204 -18.67 33.35 -2.80
C VAL A 204 -19.04 33.01 -4.24
N GLN A 205 -18.92 33.96 -5.18
CA GLN A 205 -19.19 33.69 -6.61
C GLN A 205 -18.18 32.73 -7.25
N ALA A 206 -16.89 32.84 -6.91
CA ALA A 206 -15.87 31.90 -7.37
C ALA A 206 -16.12 30.49 -6.81
N ASN A 207 -16.65 30.38 -5.59
CA ASN A 207 -17.04 29.11 -4.97
C ASN A 207 -18.27 28.50 -5.67
N ASP A 208 -19.26 29.30 -6.04
CA ASP A 208 -20.44 28.81 -6.78
C ASP A 208 -20.05 28.31 -8.18
N GLU A 209 -19.13 29.00 -8.86
CA GLU A 209 -18.67 28.61 -10.18
C GLU A 209 -17.83 27.30 -10.14
N THR A 210 -17.02 27.13 -9.11
CA THR A 210 -16.24 25.89 -8.91
C THR A 210 -17.10 24.72 -8.46
N LEU A 211 -18.10 24.96 -7.60
CA LEU A 211 -19.11 23.97 -7.22
C LEU A 211 -19.95 23.54 -8.44
N ALA A 212 -20.33 24.49 -9.30
CA ALA A 212 -21.03 24.18 -10.54
C ALA A 212 -20.16 23.32 -11.48
N LYS A 213 -18.86 23.61 -11.60
CA LYS A 213 -17.93 22.83 -12.44
C LYS A 213 -17.73 21.40 -11.91
N THR A 214 -17.61 21.23 -10.58
CA THR A 214 -17.46 19.90 -9.96
C THR A 214 -18.74 19.08 -10.07
N LEU A 215 -19.92 19.67 -9.83
CA LEU A 215 -21.21 19.01 -10.06
C LEU A 215 -21.37 18.57 -11.52
N ASN A 216 -21.01 19.42 -12.48
CA ASN A 216 -21.03 19.05 -13.90
C ASN A 216 -20.08 17.90 -14.24
N LEU A 217 -18.90 17.85 -13.61
CA LEU A 217 -17.95 16.76 -13.81
C LEU A 217 -18.47 15.43 -13.24
N VAL A 218 -19.05 15.45 -12.04
CA VAL A 218 -19.68 14.28 -11.41
C VAL A 218 -20.87 13.79 -12.24
N ASN A 219 -21.71 14.70 -12.73
CA ASN A 219 -22.83 14.34 -13.61
C ASN A 219 -22.34 13.67 -14.91
N ARG A 220 -21.28 14.20 -15.55
CA ARG A 220 -20.67 13.56 -16.72
C ARG A 220 -20.07 12.19 -16.41
N GLN A 221 -19.47 12.01 -15.24
CA GLN A 221 -18.96 10.71 -14.81
C GLN A 221 -20.09 9.70 -14.57
N LEU A 222 -21.20 10.14 -13.97
CA LEU A 222 -22.40 9.33 -13.79
C LEU A 222 -23.06 8.98 -15.13
N GLU A 223 -23.17 9.91 -16.07
CA GLU A 223 -23.65 9.66 -17.44
C GLU A 223 -22.77 8.65 -18.17
N TYR A 224 -21.44 8.78 -18.03
CA TYR A 224 -20.50 7.83 -18.62
C TYR A 224 -20.65 6.43 -18.01
N LEU A 225 -20.79 6.32 -16.69
CA LEU A 225 -21.03 5.05 -16.01
C LEU A 225 -22.37 4.43 -16.40
N ASN A 226 -23.44 5.22 -16.47
CA ASN A 226 -24.76 4.78 -16.93
C ASN A 226 -24.70 4.29 -18.38
N SER A 227 -24.02 5.02 -19.27
CA SER A 227 -23.85 4.59 -20.67
C SER A 227 -23.02 3.29 -20.81
N ARG A 228 -22.07 3.04 -19.89
CA ARG A 228 -21.33 1.78 -19.82
C ARG A 228 -22.20 0.65 -19.29
N MET A 229 -23.04 0.92 -18.29
CA MET A 229 -24.02 -0.04 -17.79
C MET A 229 -25.05 -0.39 -18.86
N ASP A 230 -25.56 0.59 -19.61
CA ASP A 230 -26.48 0.35 -20.73
C ASP A 230 -25.84 -0.50 -21.84
N LYS A 231 -24.54 -0.29 -22.13
CA LYS A 231 -23.79 -1.12 -23.08
C LYS A 231 -23.60 -2.54 -22.57
N ILE A 232 -23.25 -2.72 -21.29
CA ILE A 232 -23.14 -4.05 -20.67
C ILE A 232 -24.50 -4.75 -20.64
N GLU A 233 -25.57 -4.03 -20.33
CA GLU A 233 -26.94 -4.56 -20.38
C GLU A 233 -27.36 -4.92 -21.80
N ALA A 234 -27.07 -4.08 -22.80
CA ALA A 234 -27.36 -4.36 -24.21
C ALA A 234 -26.56 -5.55 -24.73
N GLU A 235 -25.28 -5.68 -24.36
CA GLU A 235 -24.44 -6.84 -24.66
C GLU A 235 -24.95 -8.11 -23.95
N SER A 236 -25.45 -7.99 -22.72
CA SER A 236 -26.06 -9.10 -21.98
C SER A 236 -27.41 -9.53 -22.59
N LYS A 237 -28.23 -8.59 -23.05
CA LYS A 237 -29.50 -8.83 -23.75
C LYS A 237 -29.26 -9.39 -25.17
N SER A 238 -28.17 -9.01 -25.83
CA SER A 238 -27.72 -9.61 -27.10
C SER A 238 -27.23 -11.06 -26.92
N ARG A 239 -26.48 -11.34 -25.84
CA ARG A 239 -26.05 -12.71 -25.50
C ARG A 239 -27.17 -13.62 -25.00
N ASN A 240 -28.23 -13.06 -24.41
CA ASN A 240 -29.39 -13.81 -23.90
C ASN A 240 -30.64 -13.71 -24.80
N GLY A 241 -30.55 -13.01 -25.93
CA GLY A 241 -31.62 -12.78 -26.91
C GLY A 241 -31.50 -13.64 -28.17
N GLY A 242 -30.71 -14.72 -28.12
CA GLY A 242 -30.65 -15.73 -29.16
C GLY A 242 -31.94 -16.56 -29.20
N ASN A 243 -33.01 -15.99 -29.74
CA ASN A 243 -34.16 -16.74 -30.23
C ASN A 243 -33.68 -17.62 -31.40
N TRP A 244 -33.21 -18.84 -31.09
CA TRP A 244 -32.97 -19.90 -32.06
C TRP A 244 -34.31 -20.41 -32.62
N GLN A 245 -35.03 -19.55 -33.33
CA GLN A 245 -36.13 -19.92 -34.21
C GLN A 245 -35.61 -19.80 -35.64
N GLY A 246 -35.00 -20.89 -36.10
CA GLY A 246 -34.45 -20.96 -37.44
C GLY A 246 -33.98 -22.37 -37.75
N ASN A 247 -34.93 -23.23 -38.12
CA ASN A 247 -34.71 -24.50 -38.82
C ASN A 247 -34.18 -25.71 -38.00
N ARG A 248 -34.88 -26.08 -36.91
CA ARG A 248 -34.78 -27.46 -36.41
C ARG A 248 -35.79 -28.33 -37.14
N GLN A 249 -35.29 -29.20 -38.01
CA GLN A 249 -36.07 -30.26 -38.66
C GLN A 249 -36.87 -31.02 -37.59
N PRO A 250 -38.18 -31.31 -37.82
CA PRO A 250 -39.00 -32.01 -36.85
C PRO A 250 -38.35 -33.36 -36.55
N VAL A 251 -38.01 -33.59 -35.29
CA VAL A 251 -37.26 -34.80 -34.93
C VAL A 251 -38.14 -36.02 -35.17
N THR A 252 -37.68 -36.91 -36.03
CA THR A 252 -38.33 -38.17 -36.32
C THR A 252 -37.76 -39.26 -35.43
N CYS A 253 -38.64 -40.07 -34.87
CA CYS A 253 -38.23 -41.17 -34.03
C CYS A 253 -37.56 -42.26 -34.89
N PHE A 254 -36.29 -42.55 -34.63
CA PHE A 254 -35.54 -43.60 -35.34
C PHE A 254 -36.10 -45.03 -35.19
N HIS A 255 -37.12 -45.24 -34.35
CA HIS A 255 -37.78 -46.54 -34.16
C HIS A 255 -39.06 -46.69 -34.98
N CYS A 256 -39.93 -45.67 -34.98
CA CYS A 256 -41.24 -45.71 -35.65
C CYS A 256 -41.38 -44.73 -36.81
N ASN A 257 -40.34 -43.95 -37.09
CA ASN A 257 -40.24 -42.91 -38.11
C ASN A 257 -41.33 -41.82 -38.04
N ARG A 258 -42.03 -41.69 -36.89
CA ARG A 258 -43.01 -40.63 -36.67
C ARG A 258 -42.34 -39.36 -36.10
N PRO A 259 -42.74 -38.16 -36.55
CA PRO A 259 -42.19 -36.91 -36.02
C PRO A 259 -42.71 -36.61 -34.61
N GLY A 260 -41.98 -35.78 -33.86
CA GLY A 260 -42.43 -35.19 -32.60
C GLY A 260 -41.90 -35.84 -31.31
N HIS A 261 -41.10 -36.91 -31.41
CA HIS A 261 -40.46 -37.54 -30.24
C HIS A 261 -39.17 -38.28 -30.64
N TYR A 262 -38.27 -38.51 -29.68
CA TYR A 262 -37.03 -39.29 -29.90
C TYR A 262 -37.25 -40.79 -29.62
N MET A 263 -36.35 -41.65 -30.09
CA MET A 263 -36.41 -43.11 -29.88
C MET A 263 -36.57 -43.52 -28.40
N ARG A 264 -36.05 -42.73 -27.47
CA ARG A 264 -36.19 -42.98 -26.02
C ARG A 264 -37.64 -42.85 -25.53
N ASP A 265 -38.39 -41.94 -26.14
CA ASP A 265 -39.77 -41.58 -25.77
C ASP A 265 -40.79 -42.24 -26.70
N CYS A 266 -40.36 -43.24 -27.49
CA CYS A 266 -41.23 -43.96 -28.40
C CYS A 266 -42.17 -44.89 -27.65
N TYR A 267 -43.47 -44.59 -27.68
CA TYR A 267 -44.50 -45.40 -27.03
C TYR A 267 -44.50 -46.86 -27.52
N GLN A 268 -44.27 -47.10 -28.82
CA GLN A 268 -44.18 -48.45 -29.38
C GLN A 268 -43.00 -49.23 -28.80
N ARG A 269 -41.82 -48.60 -28.71
CA ARG A 269 -40.64 -49.22 -28.10
C ARG A 269 -40.83 -49.49 -26.60
N GLN A 270 -41.52 -48.61 -25.89
CA GLN A 270 -41.85 -48.83 -24.48
C GLN A 270 -42.87 -49.97 -24.31
N ALA A 271 -43.83 -50.12 -25.22
CA ALA A 271 -44.77 -51.24 -25.22
C ALA A 271 -44.07 -52.58 -25.51
N GLU A 272 -43.13 -52.62 -26.46
CA GLU A 272 -42.32 -53.81 -26.75
C GLU A 272 -41.41 -54.22 -25.58
N ASN A 273 -40.77 -53.24 -24.92
CA ASN A 273 -39.98 -53.51 -23.71
C ASN A 273 -40.84 -53.99 -22.53
N ARG A 274 -42.06 -53.47 -22.38
CA ARG A 274 -43.02 -53.94 -21.37
C ARG A 274 -43.50 -55.38 -21.65
N GLY A 275 -43.58 -55.79 -22.93
CA GLY A 275 -43.88 -57.16 -23.33
C GLY A 275 -42.73 -58.17 -23.09
N ARG A 276 -41.48 -57.70 -22.98
CA ARG A 276 -40.29 -58.55 -22.71
C ARG A 276 -39.87 -58.59 -21.23
N GLY A 277 -40.53 -57.83 -20.36
CA GLY A 277 -40.14 -57.64 -18.95
C GLY A 277 -40.77 -58.58 -17.92
N SER A 278 -41.48 -59.64 -18.34
CA SER A 278 -42.04 -60.64 -17.42
C SER A 278 -41.19 -61.91 -17.39
N ASN A 279 -39.97 -61.79 -16.88
CA ASN A 279 -39.22 -62.85 -16.21
C ASN A 279 -37.85 -62.27 -15.86
N HIS A 280 -37.63 -61.89 -14.60
CA HIS A 280 -36.43 -62.20 -13.82
C HIS A 280 -36.62 -61.62 -12.41
N ARG A 281 -36.97 -62.53 -11.48
CA ARG A 281 -36.81 -62.35 -10.04
C ARG A 281 -35.32 -62.13 -9.75
N GLY A 282 -34.96 -61.15 -8.92
CA GLY A 282 -33.61 -61.13 -8.34
C GLY A 282 -33.11 -59.79 -7.82
N ARG A 283 -33.34 -59.59 -6.51
CA ARG A 283 -32.43 -58.97 -5.53
C ARG A 283 -31.77 -57.63 -5.88
N GLY A 284 -32.24 -56.60 -5.19
CA GLY A 284 -31.63 -55.28 -5.19
C GLY A 284 -30.24 -55.20 -4.57
N ARG A 285 -29.57 -54.10 -4.92
CA ARG A 285 -28.74 -53.22 -4.08
C ARG A 285 -28.18 -52.14 -5.00
N GLY A 286 -28.56 -50.89 -4.77
CA GLY A 286 -28.06 -49.76 -5.56
C GLY A 286 -28.60 -48.45 -5.02
N ASN A 287 -27.90 -47.91 -4.02
CA ASN A 287 -28.08 -46.56 -3.50
C ASN A 287 -27.98 -45.52 -4.61
N GLY A 288 -28.98 -44.65 -4.71
CA GLY A 288 -28.92 -43.39 -5.44
C GLY A 288 -29.45 -42.28 -4.55
N TYR A 289 -28.54 -41.56 -3.89
CA TYR A 289 -28.86 -40.26 -3.29
C TYR A 289 -29.01 -39.26 -4.43
N ASP A 290 -30.26 -38.93 -4.70
CA ASP A 290 -30.69 -37.76 -5.44
C ASP A 290 -30.41 -36.52 -4.57
N THR A 291 -29.57 -35.60 -5.05
CA THR A 291 -29.38 -34.29 -4.42
C THR A 291 -29.58 -33.22 -5.48
N THR A 292 -30.82 -33.10 -5.94
CA THR A 292 -31.28 -31.91 -6.65
C THR A 292 -31.50 -30.80 -5.63
N TYR A 293 -30.53 -29.89 -5.49
CA TYR A 293 -30.68 -28.67 -4.68
C TYR A 293 -31.71 -27.74 -5.34
N GLY A 294 -32.69 -27.34 -4.53
CA GLY A 294 -33.90 -26.64 -4.91
C GLY A 294 -33.66 -25.19 -5.32
N ASN A 295 -34.31 -24.83 -6.43
CA ASN A 295 -34.47 -23.48 -6.94
C ASN A 295 -35.78 -22.93 -6.34
N GLN A 296 -35.68 -22.17 -5.24
CA GLN A 296 -36.84 -21.53 -4.60
C GLN A 296 -37.22 -20.26 -5.38
N ARG A 297 -38.31 -20.35 -6.16
CA ARG A 297 -39.07 -19.20 -6.66
C ARG A 297 -40.25 -18.95 -5.72
N PHE A 298 -40.22 -17.82 -5.02
CA PHE A 298 -41.35 -17.27 -4.26
C PHE A 298 -42.40 -16.70 -5.22
N PHE A 299 -43.63 -17.22 -5.15
CA PHE A 299 -44.84 -16.58 -5.66
C PHE A 299 -45.98 -16.84 -4.68
N GLY A 300 -46.77 -15.79 -4.43
CA GLY A 300 -48.01 -15.80 -3.64
C GLY A 300 -48.04 -14.56 -2.75
N GLY A 301 -49.04 -13.70 -2.78
CA GLY A 301 -50.33 -13.67 -3.46
C GLY A 301 -51.01 -12.37 -3.02
N ASN A 302 -51.76 -11.78 -3.92
CA ASN A 302 -52.49 -10.52 -3.77
C ASN A 302 -53.70 -10.73 -2.82
N ASP A 303 -53.92 -9.84 -1.85
CA ASP A 303 -55.24 -9.68 -1.23
C ASP A 303 -55.50 -8.20 -0.90
N GLN A 304 -56.63 -7.71 -1.39
CA GLN A 304 -57.16 -6.36 -1.20
C GLN A 304 -58.24 -6.42 -0.14
N SER A 305 -58.15 -5.64 0.94
CA SER A 305 -59.33 -4.97 1.50
C SER A 305 -59.03 -3.93 2.58
N ARG A 306 -59.67 -2.76 2.37
CA ARG A 306 -60.36 -1.88 3.33
C ARG A 306 -59.57 -0.93 4.24
N GLU A 307 -59.74 0.36 3.90
CA GLU A 307 -60.22 1.48 4.73
C GLU A 307 -60.14 1.31 6.26
N GLU A 308 -59.47 2.26 6.92
CA GLU A 308 -60.12 3.19 7.85
C GLU A 308 -59.13 4.29 8.31
N THR A 309 -59.53 5.55 8.12
CA THR A 309 -58.96 6.72 8.76
C THR A 309 -59.23 6.72 10.27
N PRO A 310 -58.45 7.44 11.08
CA PRO A 310 -59.06 8.19 12.16
C PRO A 310 -58.71 9.68 12.13
N LYS A 311 -59.77 10.49 12.28
CA LYS A 311 -59.72 11.89 12.67
C LYS A 311 -59.61 12.02 14.19
N ASN A 312 -58.94 13.12 14.58
CA ASN A 312 -59.12 13.95 15.77
C ASN A 312 -58.80 13.37 17.15
N THR A 313 -57.85 14.04 17.81
CA THR A 313 -58.15 15.14 18.76
C THR A 313 -57.06 16.19 18.69
#